data_AF-A0A7X4CB09-F1
#
_entry.id   AF-A0A7X4CB09-F1
#
_cell.length_a   1.000
_cell.length_b   1.000
_cell.length_c   1.000
_cell.angle_alpha   90.00
_cell.angle_beta   90.00
_cell.angle_gamma   90.00
#
_symmetry.space_group_name_H-M   'P 1'
#
loop_
_entity.id
_entity.type
_entity.pdbx_description
1 polymer ?
#
loop_
_entity_poly.entity_id
_entity_poly.type
_entity_poly.pdbx_seq_one_letter_code
_entity_poly.pdbx_strand_id
1 'polypeptide(L)'
;MARMASEPQVRPLNASRIQFAKNVLPSLRYSEVVNLNRLTRRGKRQLLFATQEDGPRYSELHMAAGERSVLRLSLEIAQLRAALVLIDEVETGLHPWVQKLLLLQLQQLALRNNLQIIVTSHSPVVLNSVPARGRIFLKRDDGGVTMLHPQGLGHRQPEPVAVV
;
A
#
# COMPACT_ATOMS: atom_id res chain seq x y z
N MET A 1 -12.31 -30.24 22.13
CA MET A 1 -13.24 -30.07 21.00
C MET A 1 -12.49 -29.46 19.81
N ALA A 2 -12.37 -30.21 18.71
CA ALA A 2 -11.65 -29.75 17.52
C ALA A 2 -12.48 -28.69 16.77
N ARG A 3 -12.00 -27.43 16.71
CA ARG A 3 -12.51 -26.47 15.72
C ARG A 3 -12.19 -27.01 14.32
N MET A 4 -13.20 -27.55 13.63
CA MET A 4 -13.11 -27.92 12.21
C MET A 4 -12.85 -26.66 11.38
N ALA A 5 -12.04 -26.81 10.32
CA ALA A 5 -11.83 -25.73 9.36
C ALA A 5 -13.16 -25.40 8.67
N SER A 6 -13.51 -24.12 8.59
CA SER A 6 -14.73 -23.71 7.91
C SER A 6 -14.61 -23.89 6.41
N GLU A 7 -15.74 -24.09 5.72
CA GLU A 7 -15.77 -23.99 4.28
C GLU A 7 -15.23 -22.61 3.83
N PRO A 8 -14.44 -22.58 2.74
CA PRO A 8 -13.90 -21.32 2.24
C PRO A 8 -15.02 -20.47 1.64
N GLN A 9 -15.15 -19.24 2.11
CA GLN A 9 -16.14 -18.29 1.59
C GLN A 9 -15.50 -17.40 0.52
N VAL A 10 -16.14 -17.38 -0.65
CA VAL A 10 -15.72 -16.63 -1.83
C VAL A 10 -16.53 -15.33 -1.86
N ARG A 11 -15.87 -14.18 -1.78
CA ARG A 11 -16.54 -12.86 -1.84
C ARG A 11 -15.99 -12.03 -2.99
N PRO A 12 -16.80 -11.73 -4.03
CA PRO A 12 -16.41 -10.78 -5.07
C PRO A 12 -16.15 -9.41 -4.46
N LEU A 13 -15.11 -8.73 -4.94
CA LEU A 13 -14.77 -7.38 -4.52
C LEU A 13 -15.41 -6.38 -5.48
N ASN A 14 -15.98 -5.31 -4.93
CA ASN A 14 -16.63 -4.30 -5.75
C ASN A 14 -15.60 -3.51 -6.59
N ALA A 15 -16.04 -2.98 -7.74
CA ALA A 15 -15.18 -2.20 -8.63
C ALA A 15 -14.52 -1.03 -7.90
N SER A 16 -15.24 -0.37 -6.97
CA SER A 16 -14.70 0.75 -6.19
C SER A 16 -13.48 0.39 -5.34
N ARG A 17 -13.37 -0.85 -4.84
CA ARG A 17 -12.23 -1.31 -4.01
C ARG A 17 -11.00 -1.63 -4.84
N ILE A 18 -11.16 -1.93 -6.12
CA ILE A 18 -10.06 -2.28 -7.03
C ILE A 18 -9.64 -1.05 -7.84
N GLN A 19 -10.50 -0.04 -7.96
CA GLN A 19 -10.24 1.15 -8.77
C GLN A 19 -8.97 1.90 -8.34
N PHE A 20 -8.72 2.01 -7.03
CA PHE A 20 -7.48 2.63 -6.56
C PHE A 20 -6.25 1.86 -7.08
N ALA A 21 -6.23 0.52 -6.97
CA ALA A 21 -5.15 -0.30 -7.52
C ALA A 21 -5.01 -0.14 -9.04
N LYS A 22 -6.11 -0.09 -9.81
CA LYS A 22 -6.07 0.15 -11.27
C LYS A 22 -5.47 1.51 -11.63
N ASN A 23 -5.75 2.55 -10.84
CA ASN A 23 -5.18 3.88 -11.06
C ASN A 23 -3.68 3.93 -10.74
N VAL A 24 -3.22 3.16 -9.74
CA VAL A 24 -1.80 3.07 -9.37
C VAL A 24 -1.01 2.18 -10.34
N LEU A 25 -1.64 1.11 -10.81
CA LEU A 25 -1.08 0.14 -11.76
C LEU A 25 -1.94 0.12 -13.04
N PRO A 26 -1.71 1.04 -13.99
CA PRO A 26 -2.49 1.06 -15.23
C PRO A 26 -2.39 -0.23 -16.07
N SER A 27 -1.31 -1.00 -15.87
CA SER A 27 -1.12 -2.33 -16.48
C SER A 27 -1.96 -3.44 -15.82
N LEU A 28 -2.72 -3.14 -14.77
CA LEU A 28 -3.52 -4.11 -14.03
C LEU A 28 -4.80 -4.47 -14.81
N ARG A 29 -4.72 -5.52 -15.63
CA ARG A 29 -5.80 -5.99 -16.51
C ARG A 29 -6.73 -6.99 -15.81
N TYR A 30 -7.30 -6.60 -14.66
CA TYR A 30 -8.22 -7.45 -13.90
C TYR A 30 -9.68 -7.14 -14.18
N SER A 31 -10.42 -8.16 -14.61
CA SER A 31 -11.88 -8.12 -14.75
C SER A 31 -12.57 -8.35 -13.41
N GLU A 32 -12.03 -9.25 -12.59
CA GLU A 32 -12.59 -9.60 -11.28
C GLU A 32 -11.48 -9.86 -10.26
N VAL A 33 -11.68 -9.42 -9.02
CA VAL A 33 -10.86 -9.85 -7.88
C VAL A 33 -11.80 -10.39 -6.79
N VAL A 34 -11.44 -11.52 -6.24
CA VAL A 34 -12.25 -12.27 -5.28
C VAL A 34 -11.42 -12.58 -4.04
N ASN A 35 -11.98 -12.35 -2.87
CA ASN A 35 -11.34 -12.70 -1.61
C ASN A 35 -11.88 -14.05 -1.10
N LEU A 36 -10.98 -15.01 -0.96
CA LEU A 36 -11.22 -16.29 -0.32
C LEU A 36 -10.87 -16.21 1.16
N ASN A 37 -11.89 -16.28 2.01
CA ASN A 37 -11.73 -16.33 3.45
C ASN A 37 -11.84 -17.78 3.95
N ARG A 38 -10.80 -18.27 4.63
CA ARG A 38 -10.84 -19.59 5.29
C ARG A 38 -10.39 -19.48 6.74
N LEU A 39 -11.22 -19.93 7.67
CA LEU A 39 -10.81 -20.13 9.05
C LEU A 39 -10.04 -21.45 9.16
N THR A 40 -8.78 -21.36 9.57
CA THR A 40 -7.92 -22.52 9.82
C THR A 40 -7.65 -22.67 11.31
N ARG A 41 -7.12 -23.82 11.74
CA ARG A 41 -6.65 -24.01 13.12
C ARG A 41 -5.59 -22.99 13.57
N ARG A 42 -4.85 -22.39 12.62
CA ARG A 42 -3.83 -21.36 12.87
C ARG A 42 -4.36 -19.93 12.75
N GLY A 43 -5.67 -19.75 12.54
CA GLY A 43 -6.31 -18.44 12.38
C GLY A 43 -6.96 -18.23 11.03
N LYS A 44 -7.44 -17.01 10.79
CA LYS A 44 -8.09 -16.59 9.55
C LYS A 44 -7.04 -16.42 8.45
N ARG A 45 -7.14 -17.17 7.37
CA ARG A 45 -6.38 -16.95 6.13
C ARG A 45 -7.25 -16.25 5.11
N GLN A 46 -6.70 -15.22 4.48
CA GLN A 46 -7.29 -14.53 3.34
C GLN A 46 -6.37 -14.69 2.14
N LEU A 47 -6.90 -15.17 1.03
CA LEU A 47 -6.20 -15.25 -0.25
C LEU A 47 -6.99 -14.52 -1.31
N LEU A 48 -6.32 -13.70 -2.10
CA LEU A 48 -6.93 -13.08 -3.26
C LEU A 48 -6.82 -13.99 -4.49
N PHE A 49 -7.85 -13.96 -5.33
CA PHE A 49 -7.82 -14.54 -6.67
C PHE A 49 -8.21 -13.44 -7.64
N ALA A 50 -7.40 -13.21 -8.66
CA ALA A 50 -7.68 -12.26 -9.72
C ALA A 50 -7.93 -13.01 -11.04
N THR A 51 -8.95 -12.56 -11.77
CA THR A 51 -9.24 -13.00 -13.12
C THR A 51 -8.76 -11.90 -14.07
N GLN A 52 -7.86 -12.23 -15.00
CA GLN A 52 -7.46 -11.30 -16.05
C GLN A 52 -8.58 -11.10 -17.07
N GLU A 53 -8.63 -9.93 -17.71
CA GLU A 53 -9.66 -9.58 -18.70
C GLU A 53 -9.76 -10.59 -19.85
N ASP A 54 -8.63 -11.09 -20.34
CA ASP A 54 -8.54 -12.05 -21.45
C ASP A 54 -7.72 -13.29 -21.07
N GLY A 55 -7.66 -13.63 -19.78
CA GLY A 55 -6.63 -14.53 -19.27
C GLY A 55 -7.07 -15.47 -18.14
N PRO A 56 -6.15 -16.34 -17.69
CA PRO A 56 -6.44 -17.29 -16.63
C PRO A 56 -6.66 -16.56 -15.30
N ARG A 57 -7.43 -17.22 -14.42
CA ARG A 57 -7.53 -16.83 -13.03
C ARG A 57 -6.30 -17.31 -12.27
N TYR A 58 -5.71 -16.46 -11.44
CA TYR A 58 -4.59 -16.86 -10.60
C TYR A 58 -4.75 -16.40 -9.16
N SER A 59 -4.09 -17.15 -8.30
CA SER A 59 -3.94 -16.84 -6.88
C SER A 59 -2.95 -15.69 -6.72
N GLU A 60 -3.17 -14.92 -5.66
CA GLU A 60 -2.25 -13.93 -5.13
C GLU A 60 -0.81 -14.43 -4.95
N LEU A 61 -0.62 -15.73 -4.76
CA LEU A 61 0.70 -16.36 -4.67
C LEU A 61 1.51 -16.31 -5.97
N HIS A 62 0.84 -16.08 -7.10
CA HIS A 62 1.45 -15.92 -8.42
C HIS A 62 1.53 -14.45 -8.87
N MET A 63 1.10 -13.49 -8.04
CA MET A 63 1.23 -12.06 -8.33
C MET A 63 2.66 -11.57 -8.07
N ALA A 64 3.10 -10.56 -8.83
CA ALA A 64 4.31 -9.84 -8.47
C ALA A 64 4.16 -9.19 -7.09
N ALA A 65 5.24 -9.09 -6.33
CA ALA A 65 5.19 -8.59 -4.94
C ALA A 65 4.57 -7.19 -4.84
N GLY A 66 5.03 -6.25 -5.69
CA GLY A 66 4.49 -4.88 -5.71
C GLY A 66 3.03 -4.79 -6.14
N GLU A 67 2.62 -5.60 -7.12
CA GLU A 67 1.23 -5.71 -7.56
C GLU A 67 0.31 -6.16 -6.43
N ARG A 68 0.72 -7.22 -5.73
CA ARG A 68 0.02 -7.74 -4.56
C ARG A 68 -0.09 -6.69 -3.46
N SER A 69 0.99 -5.96 -3.17
CA SER A 69 1.00 -4.91 -2.15
C SER A 69 0.02 -3.79 -2.48
N VAL A 70 0.03 -3.27 -3.71
CA VAL A 70 -0.89 -2.21 -4.16
C VAL A 70 -2.34 -2.69 -4.15
N LEU A 71 -2.59 -3.92 -4.61
CA LEU A 71 -3.93 -4.48 -4.59
C LEU A 71 -4.46 -4.60 -3.16
N ARG A 72 -3.66 -5.17 -2.24
CA ARG A 72 -4.05 -5.27 -0.82
C ARG A 72 -4.31 -3.92 -0.19
N LEU A 73 -3.40 -2.96 -0.39
CA LEU A 73 -3.54 -1.60 0.08
C LEU A 73 -4.87 -1.00 -0.39
N SER A 74 -5.17 -1.11 -1.68
CA SER A 74 -6.44 -0.67 -2.29
C SER A 74 -7.66 -1.25 -1.56
N LEU A 75 -7.64 -2.54 -1.25
CA LEU A 75 -8.77 -3.20 -0.57
C LEU A 75 -8.97 -2.71 0.86
N GLU A 76 -7.89 -2.31 1.53
CA GLU A 76 -7.93 -1.82 2.91
C GLU A 76 -8.34 -0.35 2.98
N ILE A 77 -7.84 0.50 2.09
CA ILE A 77 -7.98 1.96 2.22
C ILE A 77 -9.10 2.57 1.37
N ALA A 78 -9.50 1.95 0.25
CA ALA A 78 -10.36 2.60 -0.74
C ALA A 78 -11.72 3.08 -0.19
N GLN A 79 -12.22 2.43 0.85
CA GLN A 79 -13.52 2.74 1.46
C GLN A 79 -13.42 3.43 2.83
N LEU A 80 -12.21 3.63 3.37
CA LEU A 80 -12.04 4.35 4.62
C LEU A 80 -12.51 5.79 4.47
N ARG A 81 -13.03 6.36 5.55
CA ARG A 81 -13.41 7.77 5.67
C ARG A 81 -13.05 8.26 7.06
N ALA A 82 -12.63 9.52 7.18
CA ALA A 82 -12.31 10.15 8.47
C ALA A 82 -11.35 9.30 9.33
N ALA A 83 -10.25 8.83 8.75
CA ALA A 83 -9.33 7.88 9.39
C ALA A 83 -7.87 8.30 9.26
N LEU A 84 -7.04 7.85 10.22
CA LEU A 84 -5.59 7.87 10.15
C LEU A 84 -5.11 6.56 9.51
N VAL A 85 -4.31 6.68 8.45
CA VAL A 85 -3.69 5.57 7.74
C VAL A 85 -2.18 5.68 7.89
N LEU A 86 -1.55 4.65 8.44
CA LEU A 86 -0.10 4.54 8.58
C LEU A 86 0.39 3.48 7.61
N ILE A 87 1.33 3.81 6.72
CA ILE A 87 1.90 2.89 5.74
C ILE A 87 3.42 2.87 5.90
N ASP A 88 3.97 1.72 6.24
CA ASP A 88 5.42 1.55 6.33
C ASP A 88 5.99 1.15 4.97
N GLU A 89 7.12 1.74 4.58
CA GLU A 89 7.82 1.55 3.31
C GLU A 89 6.88 1.48 2.10
N VAL A 90 6.16 2.58 1.85
CA VAL A 90 5.09 2.64 0.85
C VAL A 90 5.55 2.28 -0.57
N GLU A 91 6.86 2.38 -0.84
CA GLU A 91 7.49 2.08 -2.12
C GLU A 91 7.89 0.61 -2.34
N THR A 92 7.82 -0.25 -1.32
CA THR A 92 8.49 -1.55 -1.34
C THR A 92 8.03 -2.44 -2.50
N GLY A 93 9.00 -2.82 -3.35
CA GLY A 93 8.77 -3.66 -4.54
C GLY A 93 8.11 -2.93 -5.72
N LEU A 94 8.01 -1.59 -5.70
CA LEU A 94 7.40 -0.80 -6.76
C LEU A 94 8.44 -0.11 -7.63
N HIS A 95 8.21 -0.15 -8.95
CA HIS A 95 8.99 0.65 -9.90
C HIS A 95 8.80 2.15 -9.61
N PRO A 96 9.84 3.01 -9.76
CA PRO A 96 9.77 4.45 -9.52
C PRO A 96 8.55 5.16 -10.12
N TRP A 97 8.15 4.79 -11.33
CA TRP A 97 6.95 5.32 -11.98
C TRP A 97 5.67 5.03 -11.18
N VAL A 98 5.52 3.80 -10.68
CA VAL A 98 4.37 3.36 -9.89
C VAL A 98 4.36 4.05 -8.53
N GLN A 99 5.52 4.29 -7.92
CA GLN A 99 5.62 5.05 -6.66
C GLN A 99 5.00 6.45 -6.81
N LYS A 100 5.30 7.17 -7.90
CA LYS A 100 4.71 8.50 -8.17
C LYS A 100 3.18 8.43 -8.29
N LEU A 101 2.67 7.43 -9.03
CA LEU A 101 1.24 7.23 -9.19
C LEU A 101 0.57 6.87 -7.86
N LEU A 102 1.20 6.02 -7.05
CA LEU A 102 0.72 5.66 -5.72
C LEU A 102 0.57 6.89 -4.83
N LEU A 103 1.60 7.74 -4.74
CA LEU A 103 1.56 8.94 -3.92
C LEU A 103 0.51 9.95 -4.40
N LEU A 104 0.31 10.08 -5.72
CA LEU A 104 -0.76 10.90 -6.29
C LEU A 104 -2.14 10.36 -5.89
N GLN A 105 -2.36 9.05 -6.02
CA GLN A 105 -3.64 8.42 -5.67
C GLN A 105 -3.91 8.49 -4.16
N LEU A 106 -2.89 8.33 -3.31
CA LEU A 106 -3.02 8.49 -1.86
C LEU A 106 -3.44 9.91 -1.48
N GLN A 107 -2.82 10.93 -2.08
CA GLN A 107 -3.20 12.34 -1.84
C GLN A 107 -4.64 12.63 -2.28
N GLN A 108 -5.05 12.15 -3.46
CA GLN A 108 -6.42 12.28 -3.95
C GLN A 108 -7.42 11.58 -3.03
N LEU A 109 -7.09 10.37 -2.56
CA LEU A 109 -7.92 9.61 -1.64
C LEU A 109 -8.04 10.31 -0.28
N ALA A 110 -6.94 10.86 0.24
CA ALA A 110 -6.91 11.59 1.49
C ALA A 110 -7.84 12.80 1.47
N LEU A 111 -7.79 13.60 0.40
CA LEU A 111 -8.67 14.75 0.21
C LEU A 111 -10.13 14.33 0.07
N ARG A 112 -10.41 13.34 -0.79
CA ARG A 112 -11.79 12.89 -1.08
C ARG A 112 -12.48 12.27 0.13
N ASN A 113 -11.74 11.51 0.94
CA ASN A 113 -12.30 10.70 2.02
C ASN A 113 -11.99 11.27 3.42
N ASN A 114 -11.40 12.47 3.50
CA ASN A 114 -10.94 13.09 4.76
C ASN A 114 -10.01 12.14 5.55
N LEU A 115 -8.96 11.64 4.91
CA LEU A 115 -7.96 10.79 5.56
C LEU A 115 -6.72 11.59 5.92
N GLN A 116 -6.13 11.28 7.07
CA GLN A 116 -4.74 11.62 7.35
C GLN A 116 -3.91 10.39 6.97
N ILE A 117 -2.99 10.53 6.02
CA ILE A 117 -2.12 9.44 5.61
C ILE A 117 -0.71 9.83 6.00
N ILE A 118 -0.05 8.96 6.76
CA ILE A 118 1.36 9.08 7.11
C ILE A 118 2.06 7.88 6.51
N VAL A 119 3.10 8.14 5.70
CA VAL A 119 3.89 7.06 5.10
C VAL A 119 5.35 7.16 5.52
N THR A 120 6.02 6.01 5.67
CA THR A 120 7.47 5.97 5.77
C THR A 120 8.07 5.61 4.40
N SER A 121 9.25 6.13 4.10
CA SER A 121 9.95 5.88 2.85
C SER A 121 11.44 6.21 2.97
N HIS A 122 12.27 5.44 2.28
CA HIS A 122 13.66 5.77 1.96
C HIS A 122 13.82 6.26 0.51
N SER A 123 12.82 6.04 -0.34
CA SER A 123 12.82 6.44 -1.74
C SER A 123 12.88 7.96 -1.96
N PRO A 124 13.90 8.47 -2.67
CA PRO A 124 13.92 9.85 -3.15
C PRO A 124 12.74 10.18 -4.07
N VAL A 125 12.16 9.19 -4.75
CA VAL A 125 11.03 9.38 -5.65
C VAL A 125 9.76 9.70 -4.86
N VAL A 126 9.51 8.99 -3.76
CA VAL A 126 8.39 9.27 -2.85
C VAL A 126 8.57 10.64 -2.22
N LEU A 127 9.76 10.93 -1.69
CA LEU A 127 10.12 12.22 -1.11
C LEU A 127 9.91 13.40 -2.06
N ASN A 128 10.22 13.24 -3.35
CA ASN A 128 10.01 14.27 -4.35
C ASN A 128 8.57 14.34 -4.87
N SER A 129 7.73 13.35 -4.55
CA SER A 129 6.31 13.31 -4.93
C SER A 129 5.39 14.02 -3.94
N VAL A 130 5.94 14.55 -2.85
CA VAL A 130 5.19 15.21 -1.79
C VAL A 130 5.70 16.63 -1.49
N PRO A 131 4.83 17.55 -1.03
CA PRO A 131 5.22 18.90 -0.70
C PRO A 131 6.27 18.95 0.42
N ALA A 132 7.16 19.93 0.39
CA ALA A 132 8.21 20.09 1.41
C ALA A 132 7.69 20.16 2.84
N ARG A 133 6.52 20.78 3.04
CA ARG A 133 5.84 20.88 4.35
C ARG A 133 5.37 19.55 4.92
N GLY A 134 5.18 18.53 4.07
CA GLY A 134 4.79 17.19 4.50
C GLY A 134 6.00 16.32 4.84
N ARG A 135 7.23 16.75 4.54
CA ARG A 135 8.42 15.92 4.72
C ARG A 135 9.01 16.08 6.11
N ILE A 136 9.11 14.96 6.82
CA ILE A 136 9.83 14.83 8.08
C ILE A 136 10.98 13.86 7.85
N PHE A 137 12.21 14.27 8.14
CA PHE A 137 13.37 13.39 8.06
C PHE A 137 13.76 12.93 9.45
N LEU A 138 13.91 11.62 9.65
CA LEU A 138 14.33 11.04 10.91
C LEU A 138 15.74 10.48 10.80
N LYS A 139 16.55 10.72 11.83
CA LYS A 139 17.88 10.15 12.03
C LYS A 139 17.94 9.46 13.39
N ARG A 140 18.55 8.27 13.42
CA ARG A 140 18.90 7.61 14.67
C ARG A 140 20.37 7.88 14.98
N ASP A 141 20.64 8.29 16.21
CA ASP A 141 21.98 8.45 16.78
C ASP A 141 22.08 7.67 18.12
N ASP A 142 23.24 7.74 18.76
CA ASP A 142 23.50 7.04 20.04
C ASP A 142 22.57 7.51 21.17
N GLY A 143 21.93 8.68 21.04
CA GLY A 143 21.00 9.26 22.01
C GLY A 143 19.53 9.03 21.73
N GLY A 144 19.16 8.48 20.56
CA GLY A 144 17.76 8.19 20.21
C GLY A 144 17.40 8.50 18.76
N VAL A 145 16.16 8.91 18.51
CA VAL A 145 15.69 9.35 17.19
C VAL A 145 15.47 10.86 17.21
N THR A 146 16.15 11.55 16.30
CA THR A 146 16.07 13.00 16.13
C THR A 146 15.44 13.35 14.78
N MET A 147 14.69 14.45 14.76
CA MET A 147 14.09 15.00 13.54
C MET A 147 15.08 15.98 12.88
N LEU A 148 15.34 15.79 11.60
CA LEU A 148 16.18 16.68 10.79
C LEU A 148 15.30 17.68 10.04
N HIS A 149 15.64 18.97 10.16
CA HIS A 149 15.04 20.00 9.33
C HIS A 149 15.71 20.01 7.94
N PRO A 150 14.94 20.23 6.84
CA PRO A 150 15.47 20.21 5.47
C PRO A 150 16.66 21.16 5.21
N GLN A 151 16.82 22.19 6.04
CA GLN A 151 17.89 23.19 5.95
C GLN A 151 19.27 22.67 6.39
N GLY A 152 19.37 21.45 6.95
CA GLY A 152 20.61 20.85 7.45
C GLY A 152 21.16 19.66 6.64
N LEU A 153 20.54 19.31 5.50
CA LEU A 153 20.95 18.16 4.69
C LEU A 153 22.15 18.51 3.79
N GLY A 154 23.37 18.33 4.31
CA GLY A 154 24.62 18.34 3.53
C GLY A 154 24.81 17.05 2.71
N HIS A 155 25.63 17.11 1.66
CA HIS A 155 25.84 16.09 0.60
C HIS A 155 26.31 14.68 1.03
N ARG A 156 26.51 14.41 2.33
CA ARG A 156 26.99 13.11 2.83
C ARG A 156 26.37 12.79 4.19
N GLN A 157 25.14 12.29 4.24
CA GLN A 157 24.56 11.72 5.47
C GLN A 157 23.72 10.47 5.16
N PRO A 158 23.59 9.53 6.12
CA PRO A 158 22.90 8.24 5.93
C PRO A 158 21.45 8.44 5.49
N GLU A 159 20.92 7.47 4.74
CA GLU A 159 19.59 7.58 4.09
C GLU A 159 18.49 7.90 5.13
N PRO A 160 17.94 9.12 5.11
CA PRO A 160 16.98 9.51 6.12
C PRO A 160 15.66 8.77 5.89
N VAL A 161 15.04 8.28 6.97
CA VAL A 161 13.66 7.78 6.90
C VAL A 161 12.76 9.00 6.77
N ALA A 162 12.05 9.09 5.67
CA ALA A 162 11.06 10.12 5.45
C ALA A 162 9.71 9.69 6.02
N VAL A 163 9.16 10.45 6.96
CA VAL A 163 7.76 10.35 7.33
C VAL A 163 7.02 11.48 6.63
N VAL A 164 6.09 11.12 5.76
CA VAL A 164 5.40 12.04 4.83
C VAL A 164 3.92 12.12 5.14
#